data_AF-A0A202DQW9-F1
#
_entry.id   AF-A0A202DQW9-F1
#
_cell.length_a   1.000
_cell.length_b   1.000
_cell.length_c   1.000
_cell.angle_alpha   90.00
_cell.angle_beta   90.00
_cell.angle_gamma   90.00
#
_symmetry.space_group_name_H-M   'P 1'
#
loop_
_entity.id
_entity.type
_entity.pdbx_description
1 polymer ?
#
loop_
_entity_poly.entity_id
_entity_poly.type
_entity_poly.pdbx_seq_one_letter_code
_entity_poly.pdbx_strand_id
1 'polypeptide(L)'
;MNIKSLSFLKIFPFILLVYVTVIGTWTLVLNYQGGGLIQGWYSEYAGNNNELSGSGKWRTDEGRSFQNFSLLFGTWVYPFSLIASVIFIIGIVKTREILKKALYAISAIVPLYFLYRFVSLGLIQAILELG
;
A
#
# COMPACT_ATOMS: atom_id res chain seq x y z
N MET A 1 -1.60 -34.69 -7.95
CA MET A 1 -1.79 -33.46 -7.14
C MET A 1 -0.41 -32.88 -6.86
N ASN A 2 -0.10 -31.70 -7.40
CA ASN A 2 1.28 -31.20 -7.52
C ASN A 2 1.74 -30.61 -6.16
N ILE A 3 2.66 -31.31 -5.48
CA ILE A 3 3.12 -31.02 -4.09
C ILE A 3 3.71 -29.61 -3.95
N LYS A 4 4.19 -29.00 -5.05
CA LYS A 4 4.70 -27.62 -5.08
C LYS A 4 3.61 -26.54 -4.87
N SER A 5 2.35 -26.82 -5.23
CA SER A 5 1.27 -25.82 -5.10
C SER A 5 0.81 -25.57 -3.66
N LEU A 6 1.00 -26.55 -2.77
CA LEU A 6 0.56 -26.50 -1.37
C LEU A 6 1.50 -25.68 -0.47
N SER A 7 2.78 -25.53 -0.82
CA SER A 7 3.71 -24.67 -0.06
C SER A 7 3.49 -23.20 -0.39
N PHE A 8 3.23 -22.88 -1.66
CA PHE A 8 3.01 -21.50 -2.11
C PHE A 8 1.79 -20.88 -1.42
N LEU A 9 0.66 -21.59 -1.37
CA LEU A 9 -0.56 -21.09 -0.71
C LEU A 9 -0.39 -20.81 0.79
N LYS A 10 0.53 -21.51 1.46
CA LYS A 10 0.82 -21.29 2.88
C LYS A 10 1.72 -20.09 3.12
N ILE A 11 2.64 -19.81 2.19
CA ILE A 11 3.61 -18.71 2.29
C ILE A 11 3.06 -17.42 1.67
N PHE A 12 2.12 -17.53 0.73
CA PHE A 12 1.50 -16.41 0.03
C PHE A 12 0.97 -15.29 0.95
N PRO A 13 0.26 -15.56 2.06
CA PRO A 13 -0.23 -14.49 2.93
C PRO A 13 0.93 -13.73 3.61
N PHE A 14 2.03 -14.41 3.89
CA PHE A 14 3.23 -13.80 4.43
C PHE A 14 3.94 -12.94 3.38
N ILE A 15 4.01 -13.41 2.13
CA ILE A 15 4.55 -12.62 1.01
C ILE A 15 3.75 -11.32 0.83
N LEU A 16 2.41 -11.42 0.85
CA LEU A 16 1.55 -10.23 0.76
C LEU A 16 1.77 -9.27 1.93
N LEU A 17 1.86 -9.79 3.16
CA LEU A 17 2.14 -8.97 4.34
C LEU A 17 3.47 -8.23 4.22
N VAL A 18 4.53 -8.92 3.79
CA VAL A 18 5.87 -8.33 3.60
C VAL A 18 5.81 -7.26 2.50
N TYR A 19 5.18 -7.55 1.36
CA TYR A 19 5.03 -6.59 0.28
C TYR A 19 4.31 -5.32 0.74
N VAL A 20 3.13 -5.48 1.36
CA VAL A 20 2.32 -4.36 1.86
C VAL A 20 3.10 -3.54 2.88
N THR A 21 3.83 -4.20 3.77
CA THR A 21 4.61 -3.51 4.81
C THR A 21 5.78 -2.74 4.21
N VAL A 22 6.57 -3.36 3.34
CA VAL A 22 7.77 -2.74 2.74
C VAL A 22 7.37 -1.59 1.83
N ILE A 23 6.51 -1.85 0.84
CA ILE A 23 6.10 -0.85 -0.14
C ILE A 23 5.24 0.23 0.51
N GLY A 24 4.34 -0.16 1.42
CA GLY A 24 3.53 0.77 2.20
C GLY A 24 4.38 1.71 3.04
N THR A 25 5.33 1.17 3.82
CA THR A 25 6.22 2.00 4.65
C THR A 25 7.08 2.90 3.80
N TRP A 26 7.68 2.39 2.73
CA TRP A 26 8.53 3.17 1.83
C TRP A 26 7.77 4.36 1.22
N THR A 27 6.53 4.12 0.77
CA THR A 27 5.65 5.18 0.26
C THR A 27 5.35 6.24 1.32
N LEU A 28 5.11 5.84 2.57
CA LEU A 28 4.87 6.79 3.67
C LEU A 28 6.13 7.58 4.07
N VAL A 29 7.30 6.94 4.10
CA VAL A 29 8.58 7.61 4.38
C VAL A 29 8.85 8.68 3.33
N LEU A 30 8.66 8.36 2.06
CA LEU A 30 8.85 9.30 0.96
C LEU A 30 7.83 10.44 1.03
N ASN A 31 6.56 10.15 1.30
CA ASN A 31 5.55 11.18 1.54
C ASN A 31 5.96 12.13 2.68
N TYR A 32 6.46 11.58 3.80
CA TYR A 32 6.92 12.37 4.93
C TYR A 32 8.16 13.22 4.58
N GLN A 33 9.16 12.63 3.92
CA GLN A 33 10.35 13.36 3.45
C GLN A 33 10.01 14.46 2.44
N GLY A 34 8.96 14.25 1.64
CA GLY A 34 8.40 15.28 0.77
C GLY A 34 7.74 16.46 1.49
N GLY A 35 7.49 16.35 2.80
CA GLY A 35 6.83 17.37 3.62
C GLY A 35 5.38 17.06 3.99
N GLY A 36 4.93 15.81 3.86
CA GLY A 36 3.58 15.39 4.28
C GLY A 36 2.45 15.91 3.39
N LEU A 37 2.77 16.15 2.12
CA LEU A 37 2.03 17.02 1.20
C LEU A 37 0.88 16.36 0.43
N ILE A 38 0.76 15.04 0.47
CA ILE A 38 -0.31 14.34 -0.27
C ILE A 38 -1.65 14.52 0.47
N GLN A 39 -2.25 15.71 0.39
CA GLN A 39 -3.69 15.88 0.61
C GLN A 39 -4.49 15.34 -0.59
N GLY A 40 -3.87 15.32 -1.76
CA GLY A 40 -4.37 14.67 -2.97
C GLY A 40 -3.21 14.53 -3.96
N TRP A 41 -2.85 13.30 -4.30
CA TRP A 41 -1.72 13.04 -5.20
C TRP A 41 -1.91 13.72 -6.56
N TYR A 42 -3.14 13.80 -7.08
CA TYR A 42 -3.40 14.48 -8.35
C TYR A 42 -3.33 16.02 -8.29
N SER A 43 -3.77 16.65 -7.20
CA SER A 43 -3.74 18.12 -7.07
C SER A 43 -2.32 18.69 -7.01
N GLU A 44 -1.33 17.88 -6.60
CA GLU A 44 0.08 18.26 -6.68
C GLU A 44 0.75 17.85 -8.01
N TYR A 45 0.28 16.78 -8.68
CA TYR A 45 0.95 16.21 -9.84
C TYR A 45 0.33 16.55 -11.20
N ALA A 46 -0.98 16.87 -11.27
CA ALA A 46 -1.71 16.84 -12.54
C ALA A 46 -2.83 17.88 -12.75
N GLY A 47 -3.06 18.87 -11.87
CA GLY A 47 -3.88 20.05 -12.21
C GLY A 47 -3.46 21.31 -11.43
N ASN A 48 -3.44 22.53 -11.99
CA ASN A 48 -4.22 23.07 -13.12
C ASN A 48 -3.56 24.35 -13.72
N ASN A 49 -3.63 24.52 -15.05
CA ASN A 49 -3.54 25.79 -15.82
C ASN A 49 -2.53 26.89 -15.39
N ASN A 50 -1.24 26.73 -15.71
CA ASN A 50 -0.17 27.73 -15.50
C ASN A 50 0.17 28.06 -14.04
N GLU A 51 -0.49 27.46 -13.06
CA GLU A 51 -0.06 27.54 -11.66
C GLU A 51 0.61 26.22 -11.25
N LEU A 52 1.92 26.32 -11.07
CA LEU A 52 2.82 25.28 -10.61
C LEU A 52 2.53 24.90 -9.14
N SER A 53 1.32 24.43 -8.82
CA SER A 53 0.86 24.08 -7.46
C SER A 53 1.36 22.73 -6.93
N GLY A 54 2.11 21.97 -7.73
CA GLY A 54 2.95 20.89 -7.21
C GLY A 54 4.09 21.46 -6.39
N SER A 55 4.29 20.97 -5.17
CA SER A 55 5.51 21.26 -4.40
C SER A 55 6.73 21.07 -5.30
N GLY A 56 7.49 22.15 -5.50
CA GLY A 56 8.66 22.16 -6.39
C GLY A 56 9.70 21.09 -6.06
N LYS A 57 9.59 20.44 -4.89
CA LYS A 57 10.42 19.33 -4.43
C LYS A 57 10.24 18.04 -5.23
N TRP A 58 9.14 17.88 -5.97
CA TRP A 58 8.85 16.65 -6.72
C TRP A 58 9.06 16.78 -8.24
N ARG A 59 9.52 17.95 -8.71
CA ARG A 59 9.91 18.17 -10.11
C ARG A 59 11.33 17.71 -10.43
N THR A 60 12.10 17.39 -9.38
CA THR A 60 13.45 16.83 -9.48
C THR A 60 13.40 15.36 -9.91
N ASP A 61 14.54 14.81 -10.30
CA ASP A 61 14.64 13.41 -10.76
C ASP A 61 14.21 12.42 -9.65
N GLU A 62 14.38 12.81 -8.39
CA GLU A 62 13.92 12.05 -7.22
C GLU A 62 12.38 11.98 -7.14
N GLY A 63 11.68 13.06 -7.49
CA GLY A 63 10.23 13.07 -7.48
C GLY A 63 9.58 12.32 -8.64
N ARG A 64 10.21 12.32 -9.82
CA ARG A 64 9.78 11.43 -10.92
C ARG A 64 10.01 9.97 -10.57
N SER A 65 11.14 9.65 -9.94
CA SER A 65 11.45 8.29 -9.50
C SER A 65 10.44 7.81 -8.45
N PHE A 66 10.07 8.68 -7.51
CA PHE A 66 9.01 8.42 -6.55
C PHE A 66 7.66 8.20 -7.23
N GLN A 67 7.26 9.06 -8.17
CA GLN A 67 6.01 8.95 -8.91
C GLN A 67 5.90 7.59 -9.62
N ASN A 68 6.95 7.20 -10.36
CA ASN A 68 7.00 5.93 -11.07
C ASN A 68 6.95 4.74 -10.12
N PHE A 69 7.70 4.79 -9.01
CA PHE A 69 7.69 3.73 -8.01
C PHE A 69 6.32 3.59 -7.33
N SER A 70 5.72 4.69 -6.89
CA SER A 70 4.43 4.69 -6.19
C SER A 70 3.27 4.33 -7.11
N LEU A 71 3.28 4.73 -8.38
CA LEU A 71 2.28 4.29 -9.35
C LEU A 71 2.41 2.79 -9.66
N LEU A 72 3.63 2.29 -9.86
CA LEU A 72 3.84 0.89 -10.25
C LEU A 72 3.67 -0.09 -9.10
N PHE A 73 4.15 0.25 -7.90
CA PHE A 73 4.17 -0.65 -6.75
C PHE A 73 3.19 -0.23 -5.65
N GLY A 74 3.06 1.07 -5.39
CA GLY A 74 2.12 1.59 -4.38
C GLY A 74 0.66 1.26 -4.71
N THR A 75 0.28 1.24 -5.99
CA THR A 75 -1.07 0.86 -6.44
C THR A 75 -1.47 -0.54 -5.99
N TRP A 76 -0.55 -1.51 -6.05
CA TRP A 76 -0.83 -2.89 -5.66
C TRP A 76 -0.97 -3.08 -4.15
N VAL A 77 -0.49 -2.12 -3.33
CA VAL A 77 -0.70 -2.15 -1.88
C VAL A 77 -2.20 -2.20 -1.57
N TYR A 78 -3.06 -1.64 -2.42
CA TYR A 78 -4.51 -1.60 -2.20
C TYR A 78 -5.16 -2.99 -2.27
N PRO A 79 -5.17 -3.69 -3.43
CA PRO A 79 -5.75 -5.03 -3.52
C PRO A 79 -5.01 -6.03 -2.62
N PHE A 80 -3.68 -5.91 -2.48
CA PHE A 80 -2.92 -6.85 -1.65
C PHE A 80 -3.15 -6.65 -0.16
N SER A 81 -3.37 -5.42 0.31
CA SER A 81 -3.78 -5.18 1.69
C SER A 81 -5.12 -5.82 1.97
N LEU A 82 -6.11 -5.64 1.08
CA LEU A 82 -7.43 -6.24 1.25
C LEU A 82 -7.36 -7.77 1.27
N ILE A 83 -6.66 -8.39 0.31
CA ILE A 83 -6.49 -9.85 0.24
C ILE A 83 -5.79 -10.37 1.51
N ALA A 84 -4.69 -9.74 1.93
CA ALA A 84 -3.96 -10.15 3.13
C ALA A 84 -4.84 -10.06 4.39
N SER A 85 -5.56 -8.94 4.57
CA SER A 85 -6.48 -8.75 5.69
C SER A 85 -7.56 -9.83 5.74
N VAL A 86 -8.20 -10.15 4.60
CA VAL A 86 -9.23 -11.20 4.54
C VAL A 86 -8.64 -12.55 4.95
N ILE A 87 -7.47 -12.92 4.42
CA ILE A 87 -6.82 -14.20 4.76
C ILE A 87 -6.52 -14.28 6.27
N PHE A 88 -5.97 -13.22 6.85
CA PHE A 88 -5.63 -13.21 8.27
C PHE A 88 -6.88 -13.18 9.16
N ILE A 89 -7.94 -12.44 8.80
CA ILE A 89 -9.23 -12.45 9.51
C ILE A 89 -9.83 -13.86 9.52
N ILE A 90 -9.81 -14.56 8.37
CA ILE A 90 -10.23 -15.97 8.30
C ILE A 90 -9.36 -16.84 9.24
N GLY A 91 -8.05 -16.55 9.30
CA GLY A 91 -7.11 -17.18 10.24
C GLY A 91 -7.50 -16.98 11.71
N ILE A 92 -7.96 -15.79 12.11
CA ILE A 92 -8.45 -15.49 13.46
C ILE A 92 -9.67 -16.35 13.79
N VAL A 93 -10.64 -16.41 12.87
CA VAL A 93 -11.91 -17.14 13.08
C VAL A 93 -11.69 -18.65 13.18
N LYS A 94 -10.81 -19.21 12.34
CA LYS A 94 -10.57 -20.66 12.27
C LYS A 94 -9.63 -21.20 13.35
N THR A 95 -8.82 -20.34 13.95
CA THR A 95 -7.85 -20.75 14.98
C THR A 95 -8.52 -20.83 16.34
N ARG A 96 -8.14 -21.79 17.19
CA ARG A 96 -8.63 -21.86 18.60
C ARG A 96 -7.61 -21.34 19.60
N GLU A 97 -6.32 -21.49 19.31
CA GLU A 97 -5.21 -21.07 20.18
C GLU A 97 -5.10 -19.54 20.26
N ILE A 98 -5.07 -18.99 21.48
CA ILE A 98 -5.09 -17.55 21.72
C ILE A 98 -3.85 -16.84 21.15
N LEU A 99 -2.66 -17.44 21.27
CA LEU A 99 -1.41 -16.87 20.76
C LEU A 99 -1.42 -16.77 19.23
N LYS A 100 -1.88 -17.83 18.55
CA LYS A 100 -2.00 -17.83 17.08
C LYS A 100 -3.09 -16.86 16.61
N LYS A 101 -4.21 -16.75 17.33
CA LYS A 101 -5.22 -15.72 17.07
C LYS A 101 -4.65 -14.31 17.17
N ALA A 102 -3.86 -14.03 18.21
CA ALA A 102 -3.22 -12.74 18.41
C ALA A 102 -2.26 -12.41 17.25
N LEU A 103 -1.45 -13.39 16.81
CA LEU A 103 -0.58 -13.23 15.65
C LEU A 103 -1.38 -12.89 14.38
N TYR A 104 -2.45 -13.64 14.10
CA TYR A 104 -3.31 -13.34 12.96
C TYR A 104 -3.98 -11.96 13.07
N ALA A 105 -4.38 -11.54 14.27
CA ALA A 105 -4.96 -10.22 14.49
C ALA A 105 -3.95 -9.10 14.19
N ILE A 106 -2.72 -9.21 14.71
CA ILE A 106 -1.64 -8.26 14.42
C ILE A 106 -1.34 -8.23 12.92
N SER A 107 -1.25 -9.41 12.28
CA SER A 107 -1.02 -9.51 10.83
C SER A 107 -2.19 -9.00 9.98
N ALA A 108 -3.41 -8.94 10.51
CA ALA A 108 -4.55 -8.32 9.83
C ALA A 108 -4.57 -6.78 9.99
N ILE A 109 -4.14 -6.26 11.14
CA ILE A 109 -4.10 -4.82 11.44
C ILE A 109 -3.13 -4.09 10.51
N VAL A 110 -1.94 -4.65 10.27
CA VAL A 110 -0.91 -3.99 9.46
C VAL A 110 -1.40 -3.67 8.04
N PRO A 111 -1.94 -4.63 7.26
CA PRO A 111 -2.49 -4.32 5.94
C PRO A 111 -3.72 -3.42 6.00
N LEU A 112 -4.59 -3.54 7.02
CA LEU A 112 -5.73 -2.62 7.18
C LEU A 112 -5.29 -1.18 7.40
N TYR A 113 -4.23 -0.97 8.19
CA TYR A 113 -3.65 0.34 8.41
C TYR A 113 -3.12 0.96 7.11
N PHE A 114 -2.36 0.18 6.31
CA PHE A 114 -1.87 0.65 5.02
C PHE A 114 -3.01 0.90 4.03
N LEU A 115 -4.01 0.02 3.98
CA LEU A 115 -5.20 0.23 3.17
C LEU A 115 -5.86 1.57 3.51
N TYR A 116 -6.23 1.78 4.79
CA TYR A 116 -6.81 3.04 5.27
C TYR A 116 -5.94 4.24 4.90
N ARG A 117 -4.63 4.14 5.13
CA ARG A 117 -3.73 5.25 4.86
C ARG A 117 -3.66 5.57 3.37
N PHE A 118 -3.57 4.57 2.51
CA PHE A 118 -3.53 4.75 1.06
C PHE A 118 -4.88 5.26 0.50
N VAL A 119 -6.02 4.84 1.07
CA VAL A 119 -7.33 5.44 0.77
C VAL A 119 -7.29 6.93 1.10
N SER A 120 -6.83 7.28 2.31
CA SER A 120 -6.81 8.66 2.79
C SER A 120 -5.87 9.58 2.00
N LEU A 121 -4.85 9.01 1.35
CA LEU A 121 -3.91 9.74 0.50
C LEU A 121 -4.42 9.93 -0.94
N GLY A 122 -5.60 9.39 -1.28
CA GLY A 122 -6.22 9.61 -2.59
C GLY A 122 -5.49 8.94 -3.76
N LEU A 123 -4.70 7.88 -3.52
CA LEU A 123 -3.91 7.22 -4.58
C LEU A 123 -4.81 6.67 -5.72
N ILE A 124 -6.01 6.18 -5.39
CA ILE A 124 -6.97 5.69 -6.39
C ILE A 124 -7.45 6.83 -7.30
N GLN A 125 -7.73 7.99 -6.73
CA GLN A 125 -8.18 9.15 -7.50
C GLN A 125 -7.10 9.58 -8.50
N ALA A 126 -5.83 9.59 -8.08
CA ALA A 126 -4.71 9.84 -8.96
C ALA A 126 -4.55 8.85 -10.12
N ILE A 127 -4.87 7.56 -9.92
CA ILE A 127 -4.80 6.57 -11.00
C ILE A 127 -5.95 6.77 -11.99
N LEU A 128 -7.16 7.05 -11.50
CA LEU A 128 -8.35 7.26 -12.32
C LEU A 128 -8.23 8.51 -13.20
N GLU A 129 -7.49 9.52 -12.76
CA GLU A 129 -7.29 10.77 -13.50
C GLU A 129 -6.03 10.75 -14.40
N LEU A 130 -5.21 9.68 -14.34
CA LEU A 130 -4.05 9.43 -15.22
C LEU A 130 -4.35 8.53 -16.43
N GLY A 131 -5.45 7.77 -16.39
CA GLY A 131 -5.90 6.88 -17.47
C GLY A 131 -6.96 7.53 -18.34
#